data_AF-U2PVJ3-F1
#
_entry.id   AF-U2PVJ3-F1
#
_cell.length_a   1.000
_cell.length_b   1.000
_cell.length_c   1.000
_cell.angle_alpha   90.00
_cell.angle_beta   90.00
_cell.angle_gamma   90.00
#
_symmetry.space_group_name_H-M   'P 1'
#
loop_
_entity.id
_entity.type
_entity.pdbx_description
1 polymer ?
#
loop_
_entity_poly.entity_id
_entity_poly.type
_entity_poly.pdbx_seq_one_letter_code
_entity_poly.pdbx_strand_id
1 'polypeptide(L)'
;MSENDATPARPGTDSGLAEFPHLAQLFAPGAAPAVDDQVVARRKGMWGSGSGPGDTSGFNGMERTTALAGITAPPFGGWFDQLADRMAELVPGFATHVMVHRGEITFFVLPERLVELCRALRDDEELRFEVCPAVSGVHYPEQAGRELHVVYHLLSYTYNRRIRLEVELPDADPHAPSVVPVYPHANYHERETWDMFGIVFDGHPGLTRILMPDDWVGHPQRKDYPLGGIPVEFKGAVVAPPSERRSYNQ
;
A
#
# COMPACT_ATOMS: atom_id res chain seq x y z
N MET A 1 35.38 33.69 -0.37
CA MET A 1 34.74 33.11 -1.56
C MET A 1 33.79 32.02 -1.05
N SER A 2 32.50 32.35 -0.97
CA SER A 2 31.44 31.58 -0.34
C SER A 2 30.38 31.35 -1.41
N GLU A 3 30.04 30.09 -1.69
CA GLU A 3 28.95 29.60 -2.57
C GLU A 3 28.97 28.06 -2.39
N ASN A 4 27.91 27.29 -2.15
CA ASN A 4 26.47 27.50 -1.99
C ASN A 4 25.97 26.28 -1.21
N ASP A 5 25.49 26.46 0.01
CA ASP A 5 24.73 25.45 0.75
C ASP A 5 23.25 25.83 0.67
N ALA A 6 22.60 25.43 -0.43
CA ALA A 6 21.20 25.74 -0.68
C ALA A 6 20.33 24.64 -0.06
N THR A 7 20.03 24.79 1.23
CA THR A 7 18.87 24.14 1.85
C THR A 7 17.61 24.63 1.11
N PRO A 8 16.75 23.76 0.56
CA PRO A 8 15.53 24.23 -0.09
C PRO A 8 14.63 24.92 0.93
N ALA A 9 14.33 26.19 0.69
CA ALA A 9 13.39 26.96 1.48
C ALA A 9 12.00 26.33 1.41
N ARG A 10 11.34 26.16 2.56
CA ARG A 10 9.92 25.80 2.63
C ARG A 10 9.10 26.95 2.01
N PRO A 11 8.22 26.68 1.01
CA PRO A 11 7.39 27.72 0.44
C PRO A 11 6.40 28.26 1.48
N GLY A 12 6.18 29.57 1.43
CA GLY A 12 5.34 30.32 2.36
C GLY A 12 3.90 29.84 2.38
N THR A 13 3.39 29.65 3.60
CA THR A 13 1.99 29.44 3.96
C THR A 13 1.18 30.71 3.67
N ASP A 14 0.33 30.67 2.63
CA ASP A 14 -1.06 31.19 2.63
C ASP A 14 -1.62 31.50 1.22
N SER A 15 -0.83 31.51 0.15
CA SER A 15 -1.33 31.93 -1.18
C SER A 15 -1.86 30.81 -2.09
N GLY A 16 -1.60 29.54 -1.80
CA GLY A 16 -1.96 28.41 -2.68
C GLY A 16 -3.40 27.91 -2.56
N LEU A 17 -4.05 28.06 -1.40
CA LEU A 17 -5.42 27.53 -1.18
C LEU A 17 -6.50 28.31 -1.95
N ALA A 18 -6.23 29.54 -2.37
CA ALA A 18 -7.15 30.32 -3.19
C ALA A 18 -7.19 29.84 -4.66
N GLU A 19 -6.14 29.18 -5.13
CA GLU A 19 -6.05 28.61 -6.48
C GLU A 19 -6.72 27.24 -6.58
N PHE A 20 -6.83 26.52 -5.45
CA PHE A 20 -7.36 25.16 -5.36
C PHE A 20 -8.43 25.08 -4.26
N PRO A 21 -9.70 25.41 -4.59
CA PRO A 21 -10.77 25.59 -3.60
C PRO A 21 -11.27 24.28 -2.97
N HIS A 22 -10.97 23.13 -3.57
CA HIS A 22 -11.43 21.82 -3.13
C HIS A 22 -10.40 21.06 -2.29
N LEU A 23 -9.13 21.49 -2.21
CA LEU A 23 -8.11 20.82 -1.38
C LEU A 23 -8.52 20.66 0.09
N ALA A 24 -9.28 21.60 0.63
CA ALA A 24 -9.80 21.50 2.01
C ALA A 24 -10.79 20.35 2.20
N GLN A 25 -11.39 19.85 1.11
CA GLN A 25 -12.40 18.78 1.10
C GLN A 25 -11.76 17.40 0.92
N LEU A 26 -10.44 17.32 0.75
CA LEU A 26 -9.74 16.05 0.50
C LEU A 26 -9.81 15.09 1.69
N PHE A 27 -9.67 15.62 2.90
CA PHE A 27 -9.56 14.82 4.12
C PHE A 27 -10.92 14.48 4.72
N ALA A 28 -11.10 13.23 5.13
CA ALA A 28 -12.28 12.80 5.85
C ALA A 28 -12.46 13.55 7.19
N PRO A 29 -13.70 13.78 7.67
CA PRO A 29 -13.94 14.41 8.95
C PRO A 29 -13.28 13.64 10.10
N GLY A 30 -12.48 14.34 10.92
CA GLY A 30 -11.78 13.71 12.05
C GLY A 30 -10.49 12.97 11.68
N ALA A 31 -10.08 12.97 10.40
CA ALA A 31 -8.74 12.59 10.02
C ALA A 31 -7.76 13.64 10.56
N ALA A 32 -7.12 13.33 11.68
CA ALA A 32 -5.94 14.07 12.11
C ALA A 32 -4.76 13.53 11.29
N PRO A 33 -4.11 14.35 10.44
CA PRO A 33 -2.84 13.93 9.89
C PRO A 33 -1.88 13.75 11.07
N ALA A 34 -1.54 12.51 11.41
CA ALA A 34 -0.44 12.23 12.33
C ALA A 34 0.86 12.75 11.68
N VAL A 35 1.24 14.00 12.01
CA VAL A 35 2.33 14.78 11.39
C VAL A 35 3.72 14.17 11.61
N ASP A 36 3.81 13.06 12.35
CA ASP A 36 5.07 12.40 12.63
C ASP A 36 5.45 11.41 11.52
N ASP A 37 6.76 11.33 11.25
CA ASP A 37 7.35 10.27 10.44
C ASP A 37 6.81 8.90 10.89
N GLN A 38 6.21 8.15 9.97
CA GLN A 38 5.70 6.82 10.29
C GLN A 38 6.90 5.90 10.53
N VAL A 39 7.20 5.63 11.81
CA VAL A 39 8.23 4.67 12.20
C VAL A 39 7.79 3.28 11.75
N VAL A 40 8.47 2.75 10.73
CA VAL A 40 8.22 1.42 10.14
C VAL A 40 8.84 0.31 10.96
N ALA A 41 10.03 0.60 11.52
CA ALA A 41 10.79 -0.35 12.30
C ALA A 41 11.80 0.40 13.16
N ARG A 42 11.92 -0.01 14.43
CA ARG A 42 13.06 0.37 15.30
C ARG A 42 13.97 -0.82 15.50
N ARG A 43 15.16 -0.78 14.92
CA ARG A 43 16.19 -1.82 15.12
C ARG A 43 17.26 -1.34 16.08
N LYS A 44 17.56 -2.16 17.09
CA LYS A 44 18.68 -1.95 18.00
C LYS A 44 19.83 -2.90 17.65
N GLY A 45 21.04 -2.35 17.53
CA GLY A 45 22.22 -3.08 17.08
C GLY A 45 22.28 -3.25 15.56
N MET A 46 23.48 -3.45 15.04
CA MET A 46 23.72 -3.63 13.60
C MET A 46 23.41 -5.06 13.11
N TRP A 47 23.43 -6.06 14.01
CA TRP A 47 23.41 -7.48 13.67
C TRP A 47 22.35 -8.27 14.46
N GLY A 48 21.54 -9.09 13.77
CA GLY A 48 20.65 -10.10 14.35
C GLY A 48 19.57 -9.62 15.34
N SER A 49 18.84 -10.57 15.92
CA SER A 49 17.87 -10.37 17.01
C SER A 49 18.58 -10.59 18.35
N GLY A 50 18.99 -9.50 18.99
CA GLY A 50 19.53 -9.53 20.35
C GLY A 50 21.03 -9.76 20.41
N SER A 51 21.79 -8.67 20.34
CA SER A 51 23.16 -8.67 20.82
C SER A 51 23.17 -8.90 22.33
N GLY A 52 23.52 -10.12 22.74
CA GLY A 52 23.82 -10.42 24.14
C GLY A 52 25.04 -9.64 24.64
N PRO A 53 25.37 -9.74 25.95
CA PRO A 53 26.50 -9.04 26.58
C PRO A 53 27.90 -9.38 26.01
N GLY A 54 27.99 -10.25 25.00
CA GLY A 54 29.22 -10.66 24.33
C GLY A 54 29.49 -10.03 22.97
N ASP A 55 28.67 -9.08 22.49
CA ASP A 55 28.98 -8.39 21.23
C ASP A 55 30.09 -7.34 21.40
N THR A 56 31.26 -7.61 20.81
CA THR A 56 32.44 -6.73 20.81
C THR A 56 32.45 -5.71 19.67
N SER A 57 31.41 -5.68 18.81
CA SER A 57 31.36 -4.79 17.65
C SER A 57 31.28 -3.31 18.02
N GLY A 58 30.79 -2.98 19.22
CA GLY A 58 30.56 -1.60 19.69
C GLY A 58 29.27 -0.96 19.14
N PHE A 59 28.51 -1.67 18.30
CA PHE A 59 27.28 -1.16 17.67
C PHE A 59 26.02 -1.40 18.51
N ASN A 60 26.13 -1.93 19.75
CA ASN A 60 24.99 -2.27 20.62
C ASN A 60 24.13 -1.09 21.06
N GLY A 61 24.72 0.09 21.21
CA GLY A 61 23.99 1.32 21.56
C GLY A 61 23.29 1.96 20.37
N MET A 62 23.49 1.44 19.16
CA MET A 62 22.99 2.05 17.94
C MET A 62 21.53 1.68 17.74
N GLU A 63 20.67 2.68 17.70
CA GLU A 63 19.28 2.53 17.31
C GLU A 63 19.09 3.14 15.94
N ARG A 64 18.52 2.36 15.03
CA ARG A 64 18.15 2.82 13.70
C ARG A 64 16.65 2.76 13.58
N THR A 65 16.04 3.93 13.50
CA THR A 65 14.65 4.11 13.14
C THR A 65 14.55 4.15 11.62
N THR A 66 13.81 3.21 11.04
CA THR A 66 13.37 3.31 9.65
C THR A 66 12.04 4.04 9.68
N ALA A 67 12.00 5.24 9.12
CA ALA A 67 10.78 6.01 8.95
C ALA A 67 10.38 6.01 7.48
N LEU A 68 9.09 5.81 7.20
CA LEU A 68 8.48 6.30 5.96
C LEU A 68 8.36 7.81 6.11
N ALA A 69 8.64 8.55 5.03
CA ALA A 69 8.44 9.99 5.05
C ALA A 69 7.00 10.31 5.50
N GLY A 70 6.86 11.23 6.45
CA GLY A 70 5.58 11.54 7.06
C GLY A 70 4.56 12.20 6.14
N ILE A 71 3.50 12.68 6.76
CA ILE A 71 2.37 13.31 6.08
C ILE A 71 2.80 14.63 5.44
N THR A 72 2.42 14.82 4.18
CA THR A 72 2.61 16.08 3.46
C THR A 72 1.32 16.90 3.53
N ALA A 73 1.43 18.16 3.93
CA ALA A 73 0.31 19.10 3.89
C ALA A 73 0.24 19.79 2.51
N PRO A 74 -0.95 20.16 2.03
CA PRO A 74 -1.08 20.99 0.84
C PRO A 74 -0.46 22.38 1.07
N PRO A 75 0.07 23.05 0.02
CA PRO A 75 0.18 22.55 -1.35
C PRO A 75 1.28 21.49 -1.51
N PHE A 76 1.00 20.47 -2.32
CA PHE A 76 1.84 19.31 -2.62
C PHE A 76 2.91 19.62 -3.67
N GLY A 77 2.67 20.61 -4.53
CA GLY A 77 3.59 21.09 -5.56
C GLY A 77 3.36 20.47 -6.95
N GLY A 78 3.64 21.28 -7.98
CA GLY A 78 3.56 20.86 -9.37
C GLY A 78 2.13 20.54 -9.82
N TRP A 79 1.96 19.45 -10.57
CA TRP A 79 0.64 19.01 -11.03
C TRP A 79 -0.15 18.24 -9.95
N PHE A 80 0.46 17.95 -8.79
CA PHE A 80 -0.21 17.22 -7.71
C PHE A 80 -1.33 18.02 -7.06
N ASP A 81 -1.20 19.34 -6.98
CA ASP A 81 -2.25 20.20 -6.42
C ASP A 81 -3.50 20.18 -7.31
N GLN A 82 -3.34 20.34 -8.62
CA GLN A 82 -4.44 20.24 -9.59
C GLN A 82 -5.12 18.87 -9.56
N LEU A 83 -4.31 17.80 -9.50
CA LEU A 83 -4.81 16.43 -9.34
C LEU A 83 -5.65 16.30 -8.05
N ALA A 84 -5.07 16.69 -6.91
CA ALA A 84 -5.68 16.49 -5.60
C ALA A 84 -6.95 17.34 -5.44
N ASP A 85 -6.96 18.56 -6.00
CA ASP A 85 -8.12 19.44 -6.02
C ASP A 85 -9.26 18.81 -6.83
N ARG A 86 -8.98 18.34 -8.05
CA ARG A 86 -9.98 17.66 -8.89
C ARG A 86 -10.49 16.36 -8.26
N MET A 87 -9.62 15.58 -7.62
CA MET A 87 -10.03 14.39 -6.87
C MET A 87 -10.95 14.74 -5.70
N ALA A 88 -10.65 15.82 -4.97
CA ALA A 88 -11.47 16.28 -3.84
C ALA A 88 -12.81 16.88 -4.28
N GLU A 89 -12.86 17.51 -5.46
CA GLU A 89 -14.11 17.94 -6.09
C GLU A 89 -15.01 16.75 -6.43
N LEU A 90 -14.44 15.70 -7.03
CA LEU A 90 -15.19 14.53 -7.49
C LEU A 90 -15.65 13.63 -6.33
N VAL A 91 -14.76 13.37 -5.36
CA VAL A 91 -15.03 12.48 -4.23
C VAL A 91 -14.50 13.13 -2.96
N PRO A 92 -15.27 13.99 -2.29
CA PRO A 92 -14.81 14.66 -1.08
C PRO A 92 -14.64 13.67 0.09
N GLY A 93 -13.66 13.95 0.95
CA GLY A 93 -13.39 13.18 2.17
C GLY A 93 -12.90 11.76 1.91
N PHE A 94 -12.22 11.54 0.78
CA PHE A 94 -11.74 10.22 0.39
C PHE A 94 -10.47 9.79 1.13
N ALA A 95 -9.64 10.74 1.58
CA ALA A 95 -8.33 10.46 2.15
C ALA A 95 -8.26 10.69 3.65
N THR A 96 -7.44 9.91 4.35
CA THR A 96 -7.03 10.17 5.73
C THR A 96 -5.80 11.08 5.77
N HIS A 97 -4.82 10.80 4.91
CA HIS A 97 -3.61 11.59 4.77
C HIS A 97 -2.98 11.44 3.37
N VAL A 98 -2.03 12.32 3.05
CA VAL A 98 -1.30 12.31 1.78
C VAL A 98 0.20 12.32 2.06
N MET A 99 0.96 11.61 1.25
CA MET A 99 2.41 11.54 1.33
C MET A 99 3.00 11.87 -0.04
N VAL A 100 3.87 12.87 -0.09
CA VAL A 100 4.69 13.18 -1.26
C VAL A 100 6.14 12.90 -0.93
N HIS A 101 6.74 11.94 -1.63
CA HIS A 101 8.14 11.59 -1.42
C HIS A 101 8.83 11.32 -2.75
N ARG A 102 10.00 11.93 -2.96
CA ARG A 102 10.85 11.76 -4.16
C ARG A 102 10.09 11.91 -5.49
N GLY A 103 9.15 12.85 -5.55
CA GLY A 103 8.39 13.14 -6.77
C GLY A 103 7.25 12.15 -7.05
N GLU A 104 6.81 11.39 -6.04
CA GLU A 104 5.65 10.51 -6.12
C GLU A 104 4.64 10.85 -5.02
N ILE A 105 3.36 10.85 -5.38
CA ILE A 105 2.25 11.12 -4.46
C ILE A 105 1.51 9.82 -4.12
N THR A 106 1.21 9.64 -2.84
CA THR A 106 0.43 8.52 -2.30
C THR A 106 -0.73 9.08 -1.48
N PHE A 107 -1.94 8.67 -1.80
CA PHE A 107 -3.15 9.01 -1.06
C PHE A 107 -3.54 7.82 -0.19
N PHE A 108 -3.72 8.04 1.11
CA PHE A 108 -4.24 7.03 2.02
C PHE A 108 -5.75 7.13 2.01
N VAL A 109 -6.41 6.19 1.35
CA VAL A 109 -7.83 6.24 0.99
C VAL A 109 -8.64 5.40 1.95
N LEU A 110 -9.81 5.91 2.34
CA LEU A 110 -10.80 5.15 3.09
C LEU A 110 -11.35 3.97 2.26
N PRO A 111 -11.45 2.75 2.81
CA PRO A 111 -11.96 1.59 2.08
C PRO A 111 -13.30 1.87 1.39
N GLU A 112 -14.22 2.56 2.07
CA GLU A 112 -15.59 2.83 1.59
C GLU A 112 -15.62 3.76 0.37
N ARG A 113 -14.56 4.56 0.18
CA ARG A 113 -14.43 5.52 -0.93
C ARG A 113 -13.59 5.00 -2.08
N LEU A 114 -12.89 3.88 -1.91
CA LEU A 114 -11.94 3.35 -2.89
C LEU A 114 -12.56 3.13 -4.27
N VAL A 115 -13.70 2.42 -4.35
CA VAL A 115 -14.30 2.04 -5.63
C VAL A 115 -14.89 3.26 -6.35
N GLU A 116 -15.51 4.16 -5.59
CA GLU A 116 -16.04 5.44 -6.09
C GLU A 116 -14.90 6.29 -6.69
N LEU A 117 -13.81 6.45 -5.94
CA LEU A 117 -12.62 7.18 -6.36
C LEU A 117 -11.98 6.54 -7.60
N CYS A 118 -11.78 5.22 -7.62
CA CYS A 118 -11.22 4.52 -8.76
C CYS A 118 -12.03 4.74 -10.04
N ARG A 119 -13.36 4.78 -9.96
CA ARG A 119 -14.23 5.10 -11.11
C ARG A 119 -14.05 6.55 -11.55
N ALA A 120 -14.08 7.49 -10.62
CA ALA A 120 -13.88 8.91 -10.91
C ALA A 120 -12.52 9.16 -11.58
N LEU A 121 -11.44 8.57 -11.05
CA LEU A 121 -10.09 8.67 -11.61
C LEU A 121 -9.98 8.14 -13.04
N ARG A 122 -10.69 7.05 -13.35
CA ARG A 122 -10.69 6.43 -14.68
C ARG A 122 -11.51 7.22 -15.69
N ASP A 123 -12.70 7.66 -15.28
CA ASP A 123 -13.74 8.18 -16.17
C ASP A 123 -13.62 9.70 -16.39
N ASP A 124 -13.01 10.44 -15.46
CA ASP A 124 -12.80 11.88 -15.57
C ASP A 124 -11.81 12.23 -16.69
N GLU A 125 -12.14 13.26 -17.47
CA GLU A 125 -11.39 13.63 -18.67
C GLU A 125 -10.03 14.27 -18.35
N GLU A 126 -9.89 14.93 -17.19
CA GLU A 126 -8.66 15.62 -16.78
C GLU A 126 -7.69 14.70 -16.03
N LEU A 127 -8.20 13.60 -15.47
CA LEU A 127 -7.43 12.64 -14.70
C LEU A 127 -6.98 11.44 -15.54
N ARG A 128 -7.93 10.79 -16.24
CA ARG A 128 -7.71 9.65 -17.16
C ARG A 128 -6.71 8.61 -16.61
N PHE A 129 -6.94 8.05 -15.43
CA PHE A 129 -6.16 6.91 -14.95
C PHE A 129 -6.73 5.62 -15.56
N GLU A 130 -6.30 5.27 -16.76
CA GLU A 130 -6.94 4.18 -17.50
C GLU A 130 -6.51 2.80 -17.01
N VAL A 131 -5.34 2.71 -16.35
CA VAL A 131 -4.73 1.41 -16.01
C VAL A 131 -4.27 1.34 -14.56
N CYS A 132 -4.62 0.22 -13.92
CA CYS A 132 -4.03 -0.23 -12.67
C CYS A 132 -2.99 -1.33 -12.96
N PRO A 133 -1.69 -0.98 -13.06
CA PRO A 133 -0.64 -1.95 -13.35
C PRO A 133 -0.38 -2.97 -12.24
N ALA A 134 -0.66 -2.63 -10.97
CA ALA A 134 -0.39 -3.50 -9.84
C ALA A 134 -1.27 -3.17 -8.64
N VAL A 135 -1.67 -4.22 -7.93
CA VAL A 135 -2.19 -4.17 -6.55
C VAL A 135 -1.25 -5.00 -5.69
N SER A 136 -0.85 -4.48 -4.54
CA SER A 136 0.15 -5.13 -3.68
C SER A 136 -0.24 -5.03 -2.21
N GLY A 137 -0.04 -6.10 -1.46
CA GLY A 137 -0.18 -6.09 -0.01
C GLY A 137 1.12 -5.73 0.70
N VAL A 138 1.01 -5.08 1.85
CA VAL A 138 2.11 -4.84 2.79
C VAL A 138 1.61 -5.12 4.21
N HIS A 139 2.46 -5.72 5.05
CA HIS A 139 2.15 -5.98 6.46
C HIS A 139 3.15 -5.24 7.35
N TYR A 140 2.64 -4.31 8.16
CA TYR A 140 3.36 -3.55 9.19
C TYR A 140 2.84 -3.92 10.60
N PRO A 141 3.40 -4.96 11.25
CA PRO A 141 2.92 -5.42 12.57
C PRO A 141 3.05 -4.38 13.69
N GLU A 142 3.92 -3.38 13.53
CA GLU A 142 4.11 -2.30 14.51
C GLU A 142 2.96 -1.26 14.48
N GLN A 143 2.12 -1.27 13.44
CA GLN A 143 1.02 -0.31 13.27
C GLN A 143 -0.33 -0.87 13.71
N ALA A 144 -0.54 -0.94 15.03
CA ALA A 144 -1.76 -1.48 15.62
C ALA A 144 -3.04 -0.79 15.08
N GLY A 145 -4.00 -1.58 14.58
CA GLY A 145 -5.26 -1.10 14.00
C GLY A 145 -5.18 -0.71 12.52
N ARG A 146 -4.00 -0.83 11.89
CA ARG A 146 -3.76 -0.63 10.46
C ARG A 146 -2.57 -1.46 9.98
N GLU A 147 -2.51 -2.72 10.40
CA GLU A 147 -1.35 -3.57 10.15
C GLU A 147 -1.23 -3.95 8.67
N LEU A 148 -2.35 -4.05 7.96
CA LEU A 148 -2.41 -4.50 6.56
C LEU A 148 -2.67 -3.32 5.64
N HIS A 149 -1.82 -3.16 4.63
CA HIS A 149 -1.93 -2.10 3.65
C HIS A 149 -2.12 -2.71 2.27
N VAL A 150 -3.07 -2.17 1.50
CA VAL A 150 -3.24 -2.50 0.07
C VAL A 150 -2.85 -1.29 -0.75
N VAL A 151 -1.83 -1.44 -1.59
CA VAL A 151 -1.31 -0.39 -2.46
C VAL A 151 -1.78 -0.64 -3.89
N TYR A 152 -2.54 0.31 -4.43
CA TYR A 152 -2.96 0.36 -5.82
C TYR A 152 -2.07 1.34 -6.56
N HIS A 153 -1.38 0.84 -7.57
CA HIS A 153 -0.63 1.67 -8.50
C HIS A 153 -1.55 2.03 -9.66
N LEU A 154 -1.69 3.32 -9.95
CA LEU A 154 -2.49 3.82 -11.08
C LEU A 154 -1.61 4.60 -12.06
N LEU A 155 -1.89 4.41 -13.34
CA LEU A 155 -1.18 5.02 -14.46
C LEU A 155 -2.19 5.67 -15.41
N SER A 156 -1.94 6.93 -15.72
CA SER A 156 -2.55 7.64 -16.84
C SER A 156 -1.59 7.61 -18.02
N TYR A 157 -1.99 6.98 -19.12
CA TYR A 157 -1.26 7.04 -20.39
C TYR A 157 -1.47 8.37 -21.09
N THR A 158 -2.68 8.93 -21.04
CA THR A 158 -3.02 10.20 -21.68
C THR A 158 -2.13 11.34 -21.17
N TYR A 159 -1.90 11.40 -19.86
CA TYR A 159 -1.10 12.46 -19.23
C TYR A 159 0.29 12.02 -18.78
N ASN A 160 0.64 10.73 -18.95
CA ASN A 160 1.88 10.13 -18.45
C ASN A 160 2.11 10.39 -16.94
N ARG A 161 1.05 10.23 -16.14
CA ARG A 161 1.03 10.48 -14.70
C ARG A 161 0.92 9.16 -13.93
N ARG A 162 1.60 9.06 -12.80
CA ARG A 162 1.55 7.90 -11.89
C ARG A 162 1.19 8.37 -10.49
N ILE A 163 0.28 7.65 -9.85
CA ILE A 163 -0.11 7.89 -8.45
C ILE A 163 -0.25 6.56 -7.72
N ARG A 164 -0.19 6.60 -6.39
CA ARG A 164 -0.55 5.47 -5.53
C ARG A 164 -1.77 5.81 -4.69
N LEU A 165 -2.65 4.82 -4.57
CA LEU A 165 -3.69 4.81 -3.54
C LEU A 165 -3.33 3.70 -2.56
N GLU A 166 -3.40 3.99 -1.27
CA GLU A 166 -3.08 3.05 -0.21
C GLU A 166 -4.27 2.94 0.72
N VAL A 167 -4.69 1.71 1.04
CA VAL A 167 -5.80 1.45 1.94
C VAL A 167 -5.26 0.72 3.16
N GLU A 168 -5.45 1.33 4.32
CA GLU A 168 -5.02 0.83 5.62
C GLU A 168 -6.15 0.02 6.26
N LEU A 169 -5.85 -1.21 6.67
CA LEU A 169 -6.82 -2.16 7.22
C LEU A 169 -6.27 -2.77 8.52
N PRO A 170 -7.13 -2.98 9.53
CA PRO A 170 -6.75 -3.72 10.72
C PRO A 170 -6.60 -5.22 10.40
N ASP A 171 -5.64 -5.90 11.03
CA ASP A 171 -5.53 -7.36 10.89
C ASP A 171 -6.74 -8.12 11.46
N ALA A 172 -7.45 -7.51 12.41
CA ALA A 172 -8.67 -8.06 13.00
C ALA A 172 -9.87 -8.09 12.03
N ASP A 173 -9.88 -7.21 11.03
CA ASP A 173 -10.94 -7.12 10.01
C ASP A 173 -10.33 -6.75 8.64
N PRO A 174 -9.68 -7.72 7.96
CA PRO A 174 -8.86 -7.46 6.79
C PRO A 174 -9.70 -7.37 5.50
N HIS A 175 -10.75 -6.54 5.50
CA HIS A 175 -11.71 -6.41 4.39
C HIS A 175 -11.50 -5.12 3.59
N ALA A 176 -11.41 -5.24 2.26
CA ALA A 176 -11.39 -4.11 1.34
C ALA A 176 -12.33 -4.36 0.15
N PRO A 177 -12.95 -3.33 -0.43
CA PRO A 177 -13.76 -3.55 -1.63
C PRO A 177 -12.89 -3.79 -2.87
N SER A 178 -13.30 -4.74 -3.71
CA SER A 178 -12.63 -5.08 -4.97
C SER A 178 -12.73 -3.95 -6.00
N VAL A 179 -11.62 -3.63 -6.66
CA VAL A 179 -11.57 -2.67 -7.78
C VAL A 179 -11.72 -3.34 -9.14
N VAL A 180 -11.87 -4.68 -9.20
CA VAL A 180 -12.08 -5.44 -10.45
C VAL A 180 -13.21 -4.91 -11.34
N PRO A 181 -14.37 -4.46 -10.82
CA PRO A 181 -15.42 -3.87 -11.66
C PRO A 181 -14.98 -2.60 -12.39
N VAL A 182 -13.91 -1.94 -11.92
CA VAL A 182 -13.33 -0.73 -12.51
C VAL A 182 -12.13 -1.07 -13.38
N TYR A 183 -11.22 -1.89 -12.84
CA TYR A 183 -9.98 -2.33 -13.48
C TYR A 183 -9.95 -3.86 -13.52
N PRO A 184 -10.41 -4.49 -14.61
CA PRO A 184 -10.45 -5.95 -14.71
C PRO A 184 -9.11 -6.65 -14.51
N HIS A 185 -8.00 -5.96 -14.82
CA HIS A 185 -6.64 -6.46 -14.63
C HIS A 185 -6.28 -6.69 -13.15
N ALA A 186 -6.94 -6.00 -12.22
CA ALA A 186 -6.71 -6.15 -10.78
C ALA A 186 -7.09 -7.54 -10.25
N ASN A 187 -7.85 -8.35 -11.00
CA ASN A 187 -8.33 -9.66 -10.55
C ASN A 187 -7.20 -10.57 -10.04
N TYR A 188 -6.12 -10.70 -10.82
CA TYR A 188 -4.99 -11.53 -10.44
C TYR A 188 -4.21 -10.95 -9.25
N HIS A 189 -4.06 -9.63 -9.20
CA HIS A 189 -3.32 -8.95 -8.13
C HIS A 189 -4.07 -8.96 -6.80
N GLU A 190 -5.40 -8.82 -6.81
CA GLU A 190 -6.24 -8.96 -5.62
C GLU A 190 -6.21 -10.40 -5.10
N ARG A 191 -6.26 -11.40 -5.99
CA ARG A 191 -6.10 -12.81 -5.60
C ARG A 191 -4.73 -13.11 -5.01
N GLU A 192 -3.66 -12.59 -5.61
CA GLU A 192 -2.30 -12.70 -5.08
C GLU A 192 -2.19 -12.06 -3.69
N THR A 193 -2.75 -10.86 -3.52
CA THR A 193 -2.74 -10.14 -2.24
C THR A 193 -3.52 -10.91 -1.17
N TRP A 194 -4.67 -11.49 -1.52
CA TRP A 194 -5.40 -12.38 -0.62
C TRP A 194 -4.60 -13.65 -0.26
N ASP A 195 -3.96 -14.30 -1.24
CA ASP A 195 -3.20 -15.53 -1.01
C ASP A 195 -1.98 -15.28 -0.09
N MET A 196 -1.27 -14.17 -0.33
CA MET A 196 -0.03 -13.83 0.35
C MET A 196 -0.20 -13.09 1.69
N PHE A 197 -1.25 -12.28 1.85
CA PHE A 197 -1.48 -11.42 3.01
C PHE A 197 -2.83 -11.65 3.71
N GLY A 198 -3.76 -12.39 3.12
CA GLY A 198 -5.06 -12.70 3.75
C GLY A 198 -6.08 -11.58 3.72
N ILE A 199 -5.87 -10.57 2.87
CA ILE A 199 -6.80 -9.45 2.70
C ILE A 199 -7.98 -9.89 1.83
N VAL A 200 -9.19 -9.81 2.37
CA VAL A 200 -10.42 -10.24 1.71
C VAL A 200 -10.96 -9.09 0.85
N PHE A 201 -11.12 -9.36 -0.45
CA PHE A 201 -11.66 -8.39 -1.41
C PHE A 201 -13.16 -8.60 -1.62
N ASP A 202 -13.97 -7.73 -1.04
CA ASP A 202 -15.43 -7.79 -1.13
C ASP A 202 -15.92 -7.47 -2.55
N GLY A 203 -16.79 -8.33 -3.08
CA GLY A 203 -17.30 -8.19 -4.46
C GLY A 203 -16.37 -8.72 -5.55
N HIS A 204 -15.24 -9.35 -5.21
CA HIS A 204 -14.35 -9.98 -6.18
C HIS A 204 -15.01 -11.22 -6.83
N PRO A 205 -14.97 -11.40 -8.16
CA PRO A 205 -15.73 -12.45 -8.86
C PRO A 205 -15.24 -13.88 -8.61
N GLY A 206 -14.01 -14.06 -8.12
CA GLY A 206 -13.42 -15.38 -7.92
C GLY A 206 -12.20 -15.36 -7.01
N LEU A 207 -12.38 -14.94 -5.75
CA LEU A 207 -11.29 -14.83 -4.78
C LEU A 207 -10.87 -16.23 -4.32
N THR A 208 -9.75 -16.72 -4.86
CA THR A 208 -9.23 -18.08 -4.66
C THR A 208 -7.70 -18.05 -4.74
N ARG A 209 -7.04 -19.07 -4.16
CA ARG A 209 -5.57 -19.19 -4.15
C ARG A 209 -5.05 -19.21 -5.59
N ILE A 210 -3.85 -18.68 -5.77
CA ILE A 210 -3.24 -18.60 -7.09
C ILE A 210 -1.76 -18.94 -7.09
N LEU A 211 -1.04 -18.62 -6.03
CA LEU A 211 0.38 -18.93 -5.87
C LEU A 211 0.58 -20.17 -4.99
N MET A 212 -0.16 -20.25 -3.88
CA MET A 212 -0.02 -21.36 -2.94
C MET A 212 -0.88 -22.56 -3.34
N PRO A 213 -0.46 -23.79 -2.97
CA PRO A 213 -1.32 -24.97 -3.09
C PRO A 213 -2.68 -24.76 -2.41
N ASP A 214 -3.73 -25.40 -2.94
CA ASP A 214 -5.11 -25.25 -2.46
C ASP A 214 -5.27 -25.62 -0.97
N ASP A 215 -4.45 -26.55 -0.47
CA ASP A 215 -4.42 -27.04 0.91
C ASP A 215 -3.51 -26.23 1.84
N TRP A 216 -2.87 -25.16 1.34
CA TRP A 216 -1.98 -24.35 2.15
C TRP A 216 -2.74 -23.64 3.28
N VAL A 217 -2.13 -23.58 4.46
CA VAL A 217 -2.67 -22.88 5.63
C VAL A 217 -1.78 -21.67 5.93
N GLY A 218 -2.42 -20.49 6.00
CA GLY A 218 -1.76 -19.21 6.27
C GLY A 218 -1.38 -18.41 5.01
N HIS A 219 -0.64 -17.32 5.27
CA HIS A 219 -0.34 -16.23 4.33
C HIS A 219 1.16 -15.90 4.37
N PRO A 220 1.97 -16.44 3.43
CA PRO A 220 3.43 -16.48 3.57
C PRO A 220 4.17 -15.15 3.61
N GLN A 221 3.64 -14.07 3.02
CA GLN A 221 4.33 -12.78 2.97
C GLN A 221 4.09 -11.91 4.21
N ARG A 222 3.25 -12.36 5.14
CA ARG A 222 3.08 -11.69 6.42
C ARG A 222 4.36 -11.80 7.26
N LYS A 223 4.71 -10.74 7.99
CA LYS A 223 5.98 -10.66 8.74
C LYS A 223 6.04 -11.52 9.99
N ASP A 224 4.88 -11.92 10.51
CA ASP A 224 4.69 -12.89 11.59
C ASP A 224 4.75 -14.35 11.08
N TYR A 225 4.69 -14.56 9.77
CA TYR A 225 4.82 -15.90 9.18
C TYR A 225 6.27 -16.40 9.29
N PRO A 226 6.52 -17.59 9.86
CA PRO A 226 7.88 -18.09 10.05
C PRO A 226 8.54 -18.40 8.70
N LEU A 227 9.75 -17.85 8.48
CA LEU A 227 10.52 -18.01 7.23
C LEU A 227 11.09 -19.44 7.04
N GLY A 228 10.70 -20.42 7.86
CA GLY A 228 11.38 -21.71 7.94
C GLY A 228 10.47 -22.91 8.16
N GLY A 229 10.46 -23.79 7.15
CA GLY A 229 10.39 -25.24 7.28
C GLY A 229 8.99 -25.84 7.48
N ILE A 230 8.25 -26.03 6.39
CA ILE A 230 7.44 -27.25 6.34
C ILE A 230 8.46 -28.40 6.38
N PRO A 231 8.44 -29.29 7.38
CA PRO A 231 9.16 -30.54 7.27
C PRO A 231 8.56 -31.22 6.04
N VAL A 232 9.29 -31.20 4.93
CA VAL A 232 8.81 -31.80 3.70
C VAL A 232 8.45 -33.24 4.05
N GLU A 233 7.16 -33.58 4.01
CA GLU A 233 6.63 -34.90 4.33
C GLU A 233 6.98 -35.91 3.21
N PHE A 234 8.21 -35.89 2.70
CA PHE A 234 8.72 -37.00 1.90
C PHE A 234 9.09 -38.17 2.84
N LYS A 235 8.08 -38.70 3.53
CA LYS A 235 8.05 -40.08 4.01
C LYS A 235 6.80 -40.74 3.46
N GLY A 236 6.92 -41.40 2.31
CA GLY A 236 5.88 -42.29 1.79
C GLY A 236 4.95 -41.72 0.72
N ALA A 237 5.27 -40.56 0.13
CA ALA A 237 4.53 -40.08 -1.04
C ALA A 237 4.72 -41.03 -2.24
N VAL A 238 3.76 -41.94 -2.44
CA VAL A 238 3.67 -42.76 -3.65
C VAL A 238 3.00 -41.90 -4.72
N VAL A 239 3.77 -41.58 -5.76
CA VAL A 239 3.21 -40.98 -6.96
C VAL A 239 2.29 -42.02 -7.61
N ALA A 240 0.97 -41.78 -7.55
CA ALA A 240 0.00 -42.67 -8.19
C ALA A 240 0.34 -42.83 -9.69
N PRO A 241 0.21 -44.06 -10.23
CA PRO A 241 0.51 -44.32 -11.63
C PRO A 241 -0.35 -43.43 -12.55
N PRO A 242 0.12 -43.09 -13.76
CA PRO A 242 -0.57 -42.17 -14.68
C PRO A 242 -2.05 -42.52 -14.98
N SER A 243 -2.48 -43.76 -14.74
CA SER A 243 -3.85 -44.24 -14.86
C SER A 243 -4.83 -43.71 -13.80
N GLU A 244 -4.33 -43.23 -12.66
CA GLU A 244 -5.13 -42.74 -11.52
C GLU A 244 -5.05 -41.21 -11.34
N ARG A 245 -4.19 -40.54 -12.11
CA ARG A 245 -4.19 -39.08 -12.18
C ARG A 245 -5.41 -38.62 -12.97
N ARG A 246 -6.09 -37.58 -12.47
CA ARG A 246 -7.28 -36.92 -13.07
C ARG A 246 -7.40 -37.18 -14.58
N SER A 247 -8.38 -37.99 -14.96
CA SER A 247 -8.95 -37.95 -16.29
C SER A 247 -9.78 -36.67 -16.41
N TYR A 248 -9.42 -35.79 -17.35
CA TYR A 248 -10.38 -34.83 -17.87
C TYR A 248 -11.38 -35.62 -18.69
N ASN A 249 -12.46 -36.09 -18.05
CA ASN A 249 -13.59 -36.61 -18.81
C ASN A 249 -14.18 -35.45 -19.62
N GLN A 250 -14.48 -35.78 -20.88
CA GLN A 250 -15.12 -34.93 -21.90
C GLN A 250 -16.48 -34.40 -21.46
#